data_AF-A0A8N5EL68-F1
#
_entry.id   AF-A0A8N5EL68-F1
#
_cell.length_a   1.000
_cell.length_b   1.000
_cell.length_c   1.000
_cell.angle_alpha   90.00
_cell.angle_beta   90.00
_cell.angle_gamma   90.00
#
_symmetry.space_group_name_H-M   'P 1'
#
loop_
_entity.id
_entity.type
_entity.pdbx_description
1 polymer ?
#
loop_
_entity_poly.entity_id
_entity_poly.type
_entity_poly.pdbx_seq_one_letter_code
_entity_poly.pdbx_strand_id
1 'polypeptide(L)'
;MFMLSLQTTGLVGLAVVENPHERLRILYTKILGVLENIPKDAAYRKYTEQIVNERFDLVKKESDVQKLQDKLNCGQIEEVIVQAENELSLARKMIQWKPWEPLVEEPPSNQWRWPI
;
A
#
# COMPACT_ATOMS: atom_id res chain seq x y z
N MET A 1 25.51 9.36 17.08
CA MET A 1 24.57 8.28 16.68
C MET A 1 24.66 8.19 15.17
N PHE A 2 25.35 7.19 14.65
CA PHE A 2 25.64 7.09 13.21
C PHE A 2 24.37 6.72 12.45
N MET A 3 23.87 7.63 11.60
CA MET A 3 22.97 7.29 10.52
C MET A 3 23.77 6.40 9.55
N LEU A 4 23.44 5.12 9.46
CA LEU A 4 23.82 4.30 8.32
C LEU A 4 22.98 4.77 7.13
N SER A 5 23.38 5.90 6.53
CA SER A 5 22.86 6.34 5.24
C SER A 5 23.39 5.36 4.18
N LEU A 6 22.50 4.54 3.63
CA LEU A 6 22.81 3.80 2.42
C LEU A 6 23.15 4.82 1.33
N GLN A 7 24.32 4.70 0.70
CA GLN A 7 24.74 5.64 -0.36
C GLN A 7 23.87 5.51 -1.62
N THR A 8 23.28 4.34 -1.84
CA THR A 8 22.42 4.02 -2.99
C THR A 8 21.52 2.83 -2.63
N THR A 9 20.35 2.76 -3.25
CA THR A 9 19.44 1.60 -3.21
C THR A 9 19.91 0.47 -4.12
N GLY A 10 20.87 0.73 -5.03
CA GLY A 10 21.29 -0.21 -6.07
C GLY A 10 20.24 -0.44 -7.16
N LEU A 11 19.11 0.27 -7.12
CA LEU A 11 18.03 0.22 -8.10
C LEU A 11 17.98 1.52 -8.89
N VAL A 12 17.96 1.42 -10.22
CA VAL A 12 17.90 2.59 -11.09
C VAL A 12 16.56 3.30 -10.91
N GLY A 13 16.60 4.62 -10.68
CA GLY A 13 15.41 5.45 -10.53
C GLY A 13 14.77 5.42 -9.13
N LEU A 14 15.33 4.69 -8.17
CA LEU A 14 14.87 4.67 -6.79
C LEU A 14 15.86 5.39 -5.87
N ALA A 15 15.56 6.64 -5.51
CA ALA A 15 16.42 7.43 -4.63
C ALA A 15 16.30 6.99 -3.17
N VAL A 16 17.41 7.06 -2.44
CA VAL A 16 17.45 6.78 -0.99
C VAL A 16 16.63 7.83 -0.25
N VAL A 17 15.85 7.40 0.75
CA VAL A 17 15.01 8.29 1.56
C VAL A 17 15.66 8.50 2.93
N GLU A 18 15.85 9.75 3.34
CA GLU A 18 16.52 10.09 4.61
C GLU A 18 15.69 9.69 5.85
N ASN A 19 14.37 9.95 5.84
CA ASN A 19 13.47 9.69 6.96
C ASN A 19 12.32 8.75 6.57
N PRO A 20 12.61 7.45 6.30
CA PRO A 20 11.61 6.53 5.76
C PRO A 20 10.45 6.26 6.71
N HIS A 21 10.70 6.21 8.02
CA HIS A 21 9.66 6.01 9.04
C HIS A 21 8.63 7.14 9.04
N GLU A 22 9.09 8.40 9.03
CA GLU A 22 8.19 9.56 9.01
C GLU A 22 7.39 9.59 7.71
N ARG A 23 8.04 9.33 6.57
CA ARG A 23 7.37 9.26 5.27
C ARG A 23 6.27 8.21 5.25
N LEU A 24 6.57 6.99 5.72
CA LEU A 24 5.59 5.90 5.81
C LEU A 24 4.43 6.24 6.75
N ARG A 25 4.70 6.88 7.90
CA ARG A 25 3.64 7.29 8.83
C ARG A 25 2.67 8.28 8.18
N ILE A 26 3.20 9.27 7.46
CA ILE A 26 2.39 10.25 6.72
C ILE A 26 1.56 9.54 5.63
N LEU A 27 2.17 8.64 4.87
CA LEU A 27 1.48 7.93 3.79
C LEU A 27 0.36 7.03 4.32
N TYR A 28 0.63 6.20 5.33
CA TYR A 28 -0.40 5.32 5.92
C TYR A 28 -1.54 6.11 6.55
N THR A 29 -1.24 7.22 7.23
CA THR A 29 -2.30 8.09 7.80
C THR A 29 -3.16 8.71 6.70
N LYS A 30 -2.55 9.14 5.58
CA LYS A 30 -3.29 9.63 4.41
C LYS A 30 -4.13 8.55 3.75
N ILE A 31 -3.61 7.32 3.62
CA ILE A 31 -4.36 6.19 3.06
C ILE A 31 -5.60 5.91 3.93
N LEU A 32 -5.43 5.76 5.24
CA LEU A 32 -6.54 5.52 6.16
C LEU A 32 -7.60 6.63 6.07
N GLY A 33 -7.18 7.91 6.01
CA GLY A 33 -8.11 9.03 5.83
C GLY A 33 -8.85 9.03 4.48
N VAL A 34 -8.22 8.53 3.40
CA VAL A 34 -8.91 8.35 2.12
C VAL A 34 -9.92 7.21 2.20
N LEU A 35 -9.57 6.09 2.83
CA LEU A 35 -10.43 4.91 3.00
C LEU A 35 -11.70 5.20 3.83
N GLU A 36 -11.69 6.22 4.69
CA GLU A 36 -12.90 6.66 5.40
C GLU A 36 -14.06 7.03 4.47
N ASN A 37 -13.77 7.49 3.25
CA ASN A 37 -14.76 7.85 2.23
C ASN A 37 -15.31 6.65 1.45
N ILE A 38 -14.81 5.44 1.70
CA ILE A 38 -15.27 4.20 1.06
C ILE A 38 -16.24 3.47 2.01
N PRO A 39 -17.32 2.83 1.54
CA PRO A 39 -18.22 2.08 2.43
C PRO A 39 -17.51 0.98 3.25
N LYS A 40 -17.92 0.78 4.51
CA LYS A 40 -17.29 -0.21 5.43
C LYS A 40 -17.47 -1.66 5.02
N ASP A 41 -18.53 -1.93 4.27
CA ASP A 41 -18.87 -3.23 3.69
C ASP A 41 -18.06 -3.53 2.41
N ALA A 42 -17.44 -2.52 1.79
CA ALA A 42 -16.61 -2.73 0.61
C ALA A 42 -15.40 -3.60 0.98
N ALA A 43 -15.25 -4.72 0.27
CA ALA A 43 -14.15 -5.67 0.48
C ALA A 43 -12.77 -4.99 0.41
N TYR A 44 -12.58 -4.10 -0.58
CA TYR A 44 -11.35 -3.32 -0.73
C TYR A 44 -11.00 -2.54 0.53
N ARG A 45 -11.95 -1.79 1.11
CA ARG A 45 -11.71 -1.03 2.34
C ARG A 45 -11.27 -1.95 3.48
N LYS A 46 -12.00 -3.04 3.71
CA LYS A 46 -11.71 -3.97 4.82
C LYS A 46 -10.30 -4.54 4.74
N TYR A 47 -9.89 -5.03 3.57
CA TYR A 47 -8.57 -5.65 3.40
C TYR A 47 -7.45 -4.61 3.39
N THR A 48 -7.65 -3.47 2.73
CA THR A 48 -6.63 -2.41 2.71
C THR A 48 -6.43 -1.80 4.10
N GLU A 49 -7.51 -1.55 4.86
CA GLU A 49 -7.40 -1.08 6.26
C GLU A 49 -6.62 -2.08 7.11
N GLN A 50 -6.88 -3.39 6.98
CA GLN A 50 -6.15 -4.41 7.73
C GLN A 50 -4.65 -4.35 7.41
N ILE A 51 -4.27 -4.42 6.12
CA ILE A 51 -2.87 -4.43 5.68
C ILE A 51 -2.16 -3.15 6.10
N VAL A 52 -2.80 -1.99 5.91
CA VAL A 52 -2.22 -0.69 6.26
C VAL A 52 -2.04 -0.56 7.77
N ASN A 53 -3.00 -0.99 8.59
CA ASN A 53 -2.86 -0.94 10.04
C ASN A 53 -1.75 -1.88 10.54
N GLU A 54 -1.67 -3.11 10.03
CA GLU A 54 -0.60 -4.04 10.37
C GLU A 54 0.78 -3.45 10.05
N ARG A 55 0.97 -2.92 8.84
CA ARG A 55 2.23 -2.28 8.42
C ARG A 55 2.51 -1.02 9.22
N PHE A 56 1.50 -0.20 9.50
CA PHE A 56 1.65 1.03 10.27
C PHE A 56 2.07 0.75 11.71
N ASP A 57 1.53 -0.30 12.33
CA ASP A 57 1.92 -0.72 13.67
C ASP A 57 3.35 -1.25 13.71
N LEU A 58 3.82 -1.95 12.67
CA LEU A 58 5.23 -2.34 12.55
C LEU A 58 6.14 -1.10 12.47
N VAL A 59 5.77 -0.09 11.68
CA VAL A 59 6.52 1.18 11.55
C VAL A 59 6.51 2.02 12.84
N LYS A 60 5.52 1.83 13.72
CA LYS A 60 5.50 2.47 15.04
C LYS A 60 6.36 1.71 16.06
N LYS A 61 6.35 0.38 16.00
CA LYS A 61 7.05 -0.49 16.96
C LYS A 61 8.55 -0.52 16.72
N GLU A 62 8.99 -0.67 15.46
CA GLU A 62 10.41 -0.68 15.15
C GLU A 62 10.91 0.71 14.78
N SER A 63 12.02 1.10 15.40
CA SER A 63 12.77 2.31 15.08
C SER A 63 13.93 2.05 14.11
N ASP A 64 14.36 0.79 13.98
CA ASP A 64 15.47 0.37 13.14
C ASP A 64 14.97 0.02 11.73
N VAL A 65 15.54 0.66 10.71
CA VAL A 65 15.16 0.49 9.31
C VAL A 65 15.43 -0.93 8.81
N GLN A 66 16.57 -1.54 9.17
CA GLN A 66 16.92 -2.88 8.70
C GLN A 66 15.97 -3.92 9.28
N LYS A 67 15.72 -3.86 10.60
CA LYS A 67 14.75 -4.77 11.24
C LYS A 67 13.34 -4.58 10.71
N LEU A 68 12.95 -3.35 10.40
CA LEU A 68 11.66 -3.06 9.80
C LEU A 68 11.53 -3.71 8.42
N GLN A 69 12.57 -3.64 7.57
CA GLN A 69 12.58 -4.31 6.28
C GLN A 69 12.43 -5.82 6.42
N ASP A 70 13.17 -6.45 7.33
CA ASP A 70 13.09 -7.89 7.57
C ASP A 70 11.70 -8.31 8.04
N LYS A 71 11.08 -7.53 8.92
CA LYS A 71 9.71 -7.78 9.40
C LYS A 71 8.64 -7.57 8.33
N LEU A 72 8.81 -6.57 7.47
CA LEU A 72 7.88 -6.29 6.37
C LEU A 72 8.03 -7.30 5.23
N ASN A 73 9.23 -7.84 5.03
CA ASN A 73 9.57 -8.83 4.00
C ASN A 73 9.03 -8.44 2.59
N CYS A 74 9.14 -7.17 2.24
CA CYS A 74 8.58 -6.56 1.02
C CYS A 74 9.63 -5.80 0.19
N GLY A 75 10.90 -6.19 0.27
CA GLY A 75 12.01 -5.50 -0.39
C GLY A 75 12.63 -4.39 0.46
N GLN A 76 13.27 -3.42 -0.19
CA GLN A 76 13.88 -2.25 0.46
C GLN A 76 12.81 -1.29 1.00
N ILE A 77 13.15 -0.50 2.01
CA ILE A 77 12.20 0.43 2.63
C ILE A 77 11.70 1.48 1.63
N GLU A 78 12.53 1.88 0.68
CA GLU A 78 12.18 2.78 -0.41
C GLU A 78 11.11 2.18 -1.35
N GLU A 79 11.20 0.88 -1.65
CA GLU A 79 10.18 0.19 -2.44
C GLU A 79 8.84 0.15 -1.70
N VAL A 80 8.87 -0.05 -0.38
CA VAL A 80 7.66 0.01 0.46
C VAL A 80 7.04 1.40 0.46
N ILE A 81 7.85 2.46 0.45
CA ILE A 81 7.35 3.84 0.32
C ILE A 81 6.65 4.03 -1.04
N VAL A 82 7.25 3.58 -2.13
CA VAL A 82 6.64 3.65 -3.47
C VAL A 82 5.34 2.84 -3.52
N GLN A 83 5.30 1.66 -2.91
CA GLN A 83 4.06 0.87 -2.78
C GLN A 83 2.98 1.65 -2.03
N ALA A 84 3.31 2.32 -0.92
CA ALA A 84 2.36 3.14 -0.18
C ALA A 84 1.88 4.37 -0.98
N GLU A 85 2.74 4.99 -1.78
CA GLU A 85 2.34 6.08 -2.69
C GLU A 85 1.40 5.60 -3.79
N ASN A 86 1.68 4.43 -4.37
CA ASN A 86 0.82 3.77 -5.35
C ASN A 86 -0.54 3.40 -4.75
N GLU A 87 -0.55 2.85 -3.52
CA GLU A 87 -1.79 2.51 -2.82
C GLU A 87 -2.62 3.76 -2.51
N LEU A 88 -1.99 4.87 -2.10
CA LEU A 88 -2.68 6.14 -1.89
C LEU A 88 -3.31 6.65 -3.18
N SER A 89 -2.60 6.55 -4.31
CA SER A 89 -3.10 6.91 -5.64
C SER A 89 -4.27 6.01 -6.07
N LEU A 90 -4.14 4.70 -5.83
CA LEU A 90 -5.19 3.72 -6.12
C LEU A 90 -6.44 3.99 -5.27
N ALA A 91 -6.31 4.16 -3.96
CA ALA A 91 -7.43 4.43 -3.06
C ALA A 91 -8.23 5.66 -3.49
N ARG A 92 -7.56 6.72 -3.96
CA ARG A 92 -8.22 7.92 -4.53
C ARG A 92 -9.00 7.61 -5.81
N LYS A 93 -8.47 6.75 -6.68
CA LYS A 93 -9.16 6.31 -7.90
C LYS A 93 -10.33 5.39 -7.58
N MET A 94 -10.20 4.50 -6.58
CA MET A 94 -11.26 3.59 -6.15
C MET A 94 -12.51 4.34 -5.68
N ILE A 95 -12.35 5.53 -5.08
CA ILE A 95 -13.48 6.42 -4.75
C ILE A 95 -14.27 6.83 -6.00
N GLN A 96 -13.56 7.13 -7.09
CA GLN A 96 -14.20 7.54 -8.35
C GLN A 96 -14.82 6.35 -9.08
N TRP A 97 -14.14 5.19 -9.07
CA TRP A 97 -14.58 3.99 -9.79
C TRP A 97 -15.70 3.23 -9.10
N LYS A 98 -15.82 3.32 -7.77
CA LYS A 98 -16.81 2.62 -6.94
C LYS A 98 -16.96 1.12 -7.29
N PRO A 99 -15.87 0.34 -7.32
CA PRO A 99 -15.91 -1.06 -7.75
C PRO A 99 -16.64 -2.02 -6.78
N TRP A 100 -17.11 -1.50 -5.64
CA TRP A 100 -17.97 -2.23 -4.71
C TRP A 100 -19.44 -2.23 -5.13
N GLU A 101 -19.81 -1.46 -6.15
CA GLU A 101 -21.14 -1.55 -6.75
C GLU A 101 -21.30 -2.89 -7.48
N PRO A 102 -22.55 -3.39 -7.64
CA PRO A 102 -22.82 -4.61 -8.38
C PRO A 102 -22.27 -4.57 -9.81
N LEU A 103 -22.07 -5.75 -10.39
CA LEU A 103 -21.59 -5.89 -11.75
C LEU A 103 -22.49 -5.10 -12.72
N VAL A 104 -21.87 -4.27 -13.56
CA VAL A 104 -22.60 -3.41 -14.52
C VAL A 104 -23.34 -4.24 -15.56
N GLU A 105 -22.74 -5.33 -16.03
CA GLU A 105 -23.32 -6.20 -17.06
C GLU A 105 -22.91 -7.66 -16.82
N GLU A 106 -23.87 -8.57 -16.84
CA GLU A 106 -23.60 -10.01 -16.77
C GLU A 106 -23.02 -10.52 -18.09
N PRO A 107 -22.03 -11.42 -18.05
CA PRO A 107 -21.45 -11.96 -19.28
C PRO A 107 -22.47 -12.85 -20.03
N PRO A 108 -22.45 -12.87 -21.37
CA PRO A 108 -23.13 -13.87 -22.18
C PRO A 108 -22.78 -15.30 -21.72
N SER A 109 -23.76 -16.20 -21.79
CA SER A 109 -23.65 -17.58 -21.26
C SER A 109 -22.51 -18.41 -21.86
N ASN A 110 -22.02 -18.04 -23.05
CA ASN A 110 -20.93 -18.72 -23.74
C ASN A 110 -19.57 -18.01 -23.64
N GLN A 111 -19.49 -16.82 -23.02
CA GLN A 111 -18.26 -16.02 -22.99
C GLN A 111 -17.11 -16.69 -22.22
N TRP A 112 -17.42 -17.43 -21.16
CA TRP A 112 -16.42 -18.06 -20.28
C TRP A 112 -16.45 -19.60 -20.32
N ARG A 113 -17.08 -20.20 -21.34
CA ARG A 113 -17.14 -21.66 -21.49
C ARG A 113 -15.89 -22.17 -22.20
N TRP A 114 -15.08 -22.99 -21.52
CA TRP A 114 -13.89 -23.62 -22.09
C TRP A 114 -13.67 -25.04 -21.54
N PRO A 115 -13.36 -26.05 -22.39
CA PRO A 115 -13.42 -26.05 -23.86
C PRO A 115 -14.86 -26.04 -24.40
N ILE A 116 -15.01 -25.81 -25.71
CA ILE A 116 -16.30 -25.68 -26.42
C ILE A 116 -17.04 -27.02 -26.47
#